data_AF-A0A430GV20-F1
#
_entry.id   AF-A0A430GV20-F1
#
_cell.length_a   1.000
_cell.length_b   1.000
_cell.length_c   1.000
_cell.angle_alpha   90.00
_cell.angle_beta   90.00
_cell.angle_gamma   90.00
#
_symmetry.space_group_name_H-M   'P 1'
#
loop_
_entity.id
_entity.type
_entity.pdbx_description
1 polymer ?
#
loop_
_entity_poly.entity_id
_entity_poly.type
_entity_poly.pdbx_seq_one_letter_code
_entity_poly.pdbx_strand_id
1 'polypeptide(L)'
;MKSLRHHALCAVLSFASVAATAGGPMESSSTRPGLFLAWLSSVDDSESVNLNFSRRADSREISEHCRSGSPVYLWGKNTRFTCKAEPYEVDRQDSWKTLAVSVKGPTPKSGTAQVGVFSLKPTRTTRWNTRAVTSDEQVAVKVLIAGSKPHLRLPAKQLKFAAATAVSASNEGRTTIIVPGNVVRDVPGEYYARRHYVFVREEGGTYAYRGMIPAKPVNYFDLDGGDLPAILVEEDCDGWCISLWSISKGVRVVAGFSGH
;
A
#
# COMPACT_ATOMS: atom_id res chain seq x y z
N MET A 1 41.26 24.33 -11.38
CA MET A 1 39.96 24.97 -11.65
C MET A 1 38.88 23.89 -11.77
N LYS A 2 37.84 23.99 -10.90
CA LYS A 2 36.48 23.36 -10.95
C LYS A 2 36.42 21.86 -11.26
N SER A 3 36.42 20.95 -10.29
CA SER A 3 35.28 20.55 -9.42
C SER A 3 33.93 20.44 -10.16
N LEU A 4 33.53 19.21 -10.51
CA LEU A 4 32.13 18.86 -10.81
C LEU A 4 31.72 17.71 -9.89
N ARG A 5 31.23 18.10 -8.71
CA ARG A 5 30.49 17.25 -7.79
C ARG A 5 29.18 16.82 -8.44
N HIS A 6 29.09 15.56 -8.86
CA HIS A 6 27.81 14.94 -9.19
C HIS A 6 27.09 14.58 -7.88
N HIS A 7 26.26 15.49 -7.39
CA HIS A 7 25.27 15.19 -6.37
C HIS A 7 24.19 14.34 -7.02
N ALA A 8 24.14 13.06 -6.68
CA ALA A 8 22.98 12.22 -6.95
C ALA A 8 21.81 12.76 -6.11
N LEU A 9 20.83 13.37 -6.79
CA LEU A 9 19.54 13.71 -6.23
C LEU A 9 18.92 12.44 -5.62
N CYS A 10 18.79 12.39 -4.30
CA CYS A 10 17.80 11.55 -3.65
C CYS A 10 16.43 12.05 -4.12
N ALA A 11 15.76 11.29 -4.99
CA ALA A 11 14.34 11.46 -5.23
C ALA A 11 13.59 11.05 -3.96
N VAL A 12 13.45 12.00 -3.03
CA VAL A 12 12.33 12.01 -2.10
C VAL A 12 11.12 12.22 -2.99
N LEU A 13 10.38 11.15 -3.27
CA LEU A 13 9.02 11.27 -3.80
C LEU A 13 8.22 11.95 -2.69
N SER A 14 8.20 13.29 -2.71
CA SER A 14 7.18 14.09 -2.06
C SER A 14 5.85 13.58 -2.59
N PHE A 15 5.12 12.84 -1.76
CA PHE A 15 3.69 13.06 -1.77
C PHE A 15 3.51 14.55 -1.49
N ALA A 16 2.89 15.26 -2.42
CA ALA A 16 2.19 16.45 -2.04
C ALA A 16 1.21 15.98 -0.96
N SER A 17 1.53 16.25 0.30
CA SER A 17 0.57 16.27 1.37
C SER A 17 -0.50 17.25 0.91
N VAL A 18 -1.60 16.71 0.37
CA VAL A 18 -2.83 17.49 0.27
C VAL A 18 -3.12 17.85 1.71
N ALA A 19 -3.01 19.14 2.04
CA ALA A 19 -3.25 19.63 3.37
C ALA A 19 -4.67 19.16 3.76
N ALA A 20 -4.74 18.20 4.67
CA ALA A 20 -6.00 17.71 5.14
C ALA A 20 -6.70 18.85 5.87
N THR A 21 -7.94 19.11 5.48
CA THR A 21 -8.82 20.05 6.16
C THR A 21 -9.82 19.20 6.94
N ALA A 22 -10.03 19.51 8.22
CA ALA A 22 -11.02 18.82 9.03
C ALA A 22 -12.40 18.92 8.35
N GLY A 23 -13.06 17.77 8.13
CA GLY A 23 -14.32 17.68 7.39
C GLY A 23 -14.18 17.61 5.86
N GLY A 24 -12.97 17.46 5.34
CA GLY A 24 -12.72 17.20 3.92
C GLY A 24 -13.15 15.79 3.50
N PRO A 25 -13.55 15.58 2.24
CA PRO A 25 -13.91 14.26 1.74
C PRO A 25 -12.69 13.32 1.76
N MET A 26 -12.93 12.05 2.08
CA MET A 26 -11.88 11.02 2.05
C MET A 26 -11.32 10.89 0.64
N GLU A 27 -10.02 10.73 0.52
CA GLU A 27 -9.32 10.61 -0.76
C GLU A 27 -8.76 9.20 -0.94
N SER A 28 -8.95 8.63 -2.12
CA SER A 28 -8.25 7.44 -2.57
C SER A 28 -7.38 7.81 -3.76
N SER A 29 -6.16 7.29 -3.82
CA SER A 29 -5.30 7.38 -4.99
C SER A 29 -4.87 6.00 -5.46
N SER A 30 -4.71 5.83 -6.77
CA SER A 30 -4.19 4.59 -7.33
C SER A 30 -3.35 4.82 -8.57
N THR A 31 -2.24 4.08 -8.64
CA THR A 31 -1.37 3.98 -9.81
C THR A 31 -1.66 2.71 -10.62
N ARG A 32 -2.57 1.86 -10.15
CA ARG A 32 -2.92 0.60 -10.80
C ARG A 32 -4.34 0.69 -11.39
N PRO A 33 -4.49 0.52 -12.71
CA PRO A 33 -5.79 0.57 -13.36
C PRO A 33 -6.77 -0.41 -12.74
N GLY A 34 -8.00 0.07 -12.51
CA GLY A 34 -9.08 -0.74 -11.97
C GLY A 34 -8.91 -1.22 -10.53
N LEU A 35 -7.88 -0.77 -9.80
CA LEU A 35 -7.72 -1.01 -8.35
C LEU A 35 -7.90 0.31 -7.61
N PHE A 36 -8.71 0.32 -6.56
CA PHE A 36 -8.93 1.50 -5.71
C PHE A 36 -9.26 1.12 -4.28
N LEU A 37 -9.18 2.09 -3.36
CA LEU A 37 -9.65 1.93 -1.98
C LEU A 37 -10.93 2.73 -1.79
N ALA A 38 -11.87 2.18 -1.03
CA ALA A 38 -13.09 2.87 -0.66
C ALA A 38 -13.68 2.26 0.61
N TRP A 39 -14.70 2.89 1.17
CA TRP A 39 -15.46 2.32 2.28
C TRP A 39 -16.06 0.96 1.89
N LEU A 40 -15.97 -0.02 2.80
CA LEU A 40 -16.34 -1.40 2.53
C LEU A 40 -17.83 -1.55 2.21
N SER A 41 -18.69 -0.74 2.81
CA SER A 41 -20.03 -0.50 2.33
C SER A 41 -20.48 0.84 2.82
N SER A 42 -20.74 1.74 1.88
CA SER A 42 -21.42 2.99 2.17
C SER A 42 -22.87 2.71 2.60
N VAL A 43 -23.32 3.35 3.67
CA VAL A 43 -24.73 3.26 4.12
C VAL A 43 -25.64 4.05 3.16
N ASP A 44 -25.12 5.15 2.63
CA ASP A 44 -25.74 6.02 1.62
C ASP A 44 -24.70 6.65 0.68
N ASP A 45 -25.15 7.45 -0.31
CA ASP A 45 -24.24 8.10 -1.27
C ASP A 45 -23.37 9.22 -0.64
N SER A 46 -23.54 9.54 0.65
CA SER A 46 -22.76 10.57 1.35
C SER A 46 -21.38 10.10 1.79
N GLU A 47 -21.18 8.79 1.94
CA GLU A 47 -19.87 8.17 2.22
C GLU A 47 -19.07 7.90 0.93
N SER A 48 -19.08 8.86 0.00
CA SER A 48 -18.26 8.78 -1.20
C SER A 48 -16.79 9.09 -0.90
N VAL A 49 -15.90 8.52 -1.70
CA VAL A 49 -14.45 8.72 -1.61
C VAL A 49 -13.99 9.37 -2.90
N ASN A 50 -13.20 10.44 -2.79
CA ASN A 50 -12.58 11.12 -3.92
C ASN A 50 -11.43 10.27 -4.47
N LEU A 51 -11.71 9.53 -5.53
CA LEU A 51 -10.79 8.65 -6.20
C LEU A 51 -10.00 9.38 -7.30
N ASN A 52 -8.68 9.31 -7.19
CA ASN A 52 -7.72 9.90 -8.11
C ASN A 52 -6.86 8.82 -8.76
N PHE A 53 -6.74 8.85 -10.08
CA PHE A 53 -5.76 8.06 -10.82
C PHE A 53 -4.69 8.94 -11.47
N SER A 54 -3.50 8.38 -11.66
CA SER A 54 -2.44 9.08 -12.38
C SER A 54 -2.79 9.34 -13.86
N ARG A 55 -3.67 8.52 -14.46
CA ARG A 55 -4.04 8.63 -15.88
C ARG A 55 -5.52 8.85 -16.08
N ARG A 56 -5.86 9.67 -17.08
CA ARG A 56 -7.24 9.95 -17.50
C ARG A 56 -8.06 8.72 -17.80
N ALA A 57 -7.44 7.80 -18.54
CA ALA A 57 -8.09 6.59 -19.01
C ALA A 57 -8.58 5.72 -17.84
N ASP A 58 -7.82 5.68 -16.75
CA ASP A 58 -8.13 4.84 -15.59
C ASP A 58 -9.36 5.37 -14.83
N SER A 59 -9.46 6.70 -14.64
CA SER A 59 -10.68 7.30 -14.08
C SER A 59 -11.90 7.04 -14.99
N ARG A 60 -11.76 7.21 -16.32
CA ARG A 60 -12.86 6.93 -17.26
C ARG A 60 -13.33 5.48 -17.21
N GLU A 61 -12.40 4.53 -17.16
CA GLU A 61 -12.71 3.10 -17.04
C GLU A 61 -13.54 2.80 -15.79
N ILE A 62 -13.19 3.35 -14.63
CA ILE A 62 -13.97 3.20 -13.40
C ILE A 62 -15.39 3.77 -13.57
N SER A 63 -15.51 4.99 -14.10
CA SER A 63 -16.81 5.64 -14.28
C SER A 63 -17.73 4.85 -15.23
N GLU A 64 -17.18 4.39 -16.36
CA GLU A 64 -17.91 3.57 -17.33
C GLU A 64 -18.30 2.20 -16.76
N HIS A 65 -17.40 1.54 -16.03
CA HIS A 65 -17.67 0.26 -15.36
C HIS A 65 -18.79 0.36 -14.32
N CYS A 66 -18.75 1.38 -13.47
CA CYS A 66 -19.80 1.60 -12.48
C CYS A 66 -21.14 1.96 -13.14
N ARG A 67 -21.12 2.81 -14.19
CA ARG A 67 -22.33 3.17 -14.94
C ARG A 67 -22.97 1.97 -15.64
N SER A 68 -22.18 0.99 -16.08
CA SER A 68 -22.72 -0.22 -16.69
C SER A 68 -23.40 -1.17 -15.69
N GLY A 69 -23.36 -0.88 -14.39
CA GLY A 69 -23.87 -1.76 -13.35
C GLY A 69 -23.02 -3.02 -13.12
N SER A 70 -21.80 -3.06 -13.67
CA SER A 70 -20.88 -4.17 -13.47
C SER A 70 -20.42 -4.20 -12.01
N PRO A 71 -20.28 -5.39 -11.40
CA PRO A 71 -19.81 -5.49 -10.02
C PRO A 71 -18.35 -5.06 -9.91
N VAL A 72 -17.99 -4.54 -8.74
CA VAL A 72 -16.60 -4.49 -8.28
C VAL A 72 -16.40 -5.55 -7.20
N TYR A 73 -15.15 -5.95 -7.01
CA TYR A 73 -14.81 -7.11 -6.18
C TYR A 73 -13.89 -6.69 -5.05
N LEU A 74 -14.21 -7.13 -3.84
CA LEU A 74 -13.31 -6.96 -2.69
C LEU A 74 -12.08 -7.85 -2.89
N TRP A 75 -10.89 -7.24 -2.94
CA TRP A 75 -9.64 -7.91 -3.26
C TRP A 75 -9.36 -9.06 -2.30
N GLY A 76 -8.94 -10.21 -2.85
CA GLY A 76 -8.60 -11.41 -2.07
C GLY A 76 -9.79 -12.16 -1.48
N LYS A 77 -11.01 -11.62 -1.55
CA LYS A 77 -12.25 -12.33 -1.16
C LYS A 77 -13.21 -12.56 -2.33
N ASN A 78 -13.11 -11.75 -3.38
CA ASN A 78 -14.00 -11.76 -4.55
C ASN A 78 -15.49 -11.60 -4.21
N THR A 79 -15.79 -11.08 -3.03
CA THR A 79 -17.15 -10.64 -2.68
C THR A 79 -17.55 -9.51 -3.61
N ARG A 80 -18.76 -9.58 -4.16
CA ARG A 80 -19.28 -8.64 -5.15
C ARG A 80 -19.94 -7.45 -4.45
N PHE A 81 -19.68 -6.26 -4.98
CA PHE A 81 -20.27 -4.99 -4.57
C PHE A 81 -20.74 -4.25 -5.82
N THR A 82 -21.71 -3.35 -5.66
CA THR A 82 -22.06 -2.37 -6.69
C THR A 82 -21.30 -1.08 -6.44
N CYS A 83 -20.94 -0.36 -7.49
CA CYS A 83 -20.29 0.94 -7.35
C CYS A 83 -21.06 2.04 -8.07
N LYS A 84 -20.95 3.27 -7.56
CA LYS A 84 -21.27 4.50 -8.28
C LYS A 84 -20.00 5.32 -8.39
N ALA A 85 -19.84 6.02 -9.51
CA ALA A 85 -18.65 6.82 -9.77
C ALA A 85 -19.05 8.04 -10.62
N GLU A 86 -19.09 9.19 -9.98
CA GLU A 86 -19.51 10.46 -10.59
C GLU A 86 -18.33 11.43 -10.64
N PRO A 87 -18.23 12.29 -11.68
CA PRO A 87 -17.22 13.34 -11.71
C PRO A 87 -17.31 14.20 -10.44
N TYR A 88 -16.19 14.40 -9.75
CA TYR A 88 -16.13 15.29 -8.61
C TYR A 88 -15.75 16.70 -9.10
N GLU A 89 -16.74 17.58 -9.19
CA GLU A 89 -16.52 18.97 -9.58
C GLU A 89 -16.02 19.80 -8.40
N VAL A 90 -14.74 20.14 -8.44
CA VAL A 90 -14.20 21.32 -7.76
C VAL A 90 -14.00 22.38 -8.84
N ASP A 91 -14.14 23.67 -8.52
CA ASP A 91 -13.86 24.84 -9.39
C ASP A 91 -12.39 24.94 -9.85
N ARG A 92 -11.83 23.85 -10.39
CA ARG A 92 -10.47 23.74 -10.92
C ARG A 92 -10.51 23.04 -12.27
N GLN A 93 -9.68 23.54 -13.17
CA GLN A 93 -9.57 23.15 -14.59
C GLN A 93 -9.30 21.65 -14.85
N ASP A 94 -9.03 20.87 -13.81
CA ASP A 94 -8.64 19.45 -13.85
C ASP A 94 -9.66 18.51 -13.15
N SER A 95 -10.86 18.99 -12.81
CA SER A 95 -11.90 18.28 -12.04
C SER A 95 -12.23 16.87 -12.51
N TRP A 96 -12.16 16.61 -13.82
CA TRP A 96 -12.49 15.30 -14.39
C TRP A 96 -11.53 14.17 -13.94
N LYS A 97 -10.35 14.48 -13.39
CA LYS A 97 -9.37 13.48 -12.89
C LYS A 97 -9.87 12.76 -11.64
N THR A 98 -10.72 13.44 -10.85
CA THR A 98 -11.23 12.97 -9.58
C THR A 98 -12.66 12.48 -9.73
N LEU A 99 -12.96 11.33 -9.14
CA LEU A 99 -14.31 10.76 -9.10
C LEU A 99 -14.77 10.65 -7.67
N ALA A 100 -16.00 11.04 -7.37
CA ALA A 100 -16.67 10.63 -6.15
C ALA A 100 -17.13 9.19 -6.35
N VAL A 101 -16.54 8.25 -5.61
CA VAL A 101 -16.82 6.82 -5.72
C VAL A 101 -17.42 6.28 -4.43
N SER A 102 -18.56 5.62 -4.53
CA SER A 102 -19.17 4.87 -3.44
C SER A 102 -19.32 3.40 -3.83
N VAL A 103 -19.21 2.53 -2.83
CA VAL A 103 -19.37 1.09 -2.98
C VAL A 103 -20.44 0.61 -2.01
N LYS A 104 -21.34 -0.24 -2.49
CA LYS A 104 -22.46 -0.78 -1.70
C LYS A 104 -22.49 -2.29 -1.81
N GLY A 105 -22.67 -2.95 -0.66
CA GLY A 105 -22.76 -4.40 -0.60
C GLY A 105 -23.02 -4.87 0.84
N PRO A 106 -22.53 -6.05 1.22
CA PRO A 106 -22.74 -6.56 2.58
C PRO A 106 -22.18 -5.62 3.64
N THR A 107 -22.99 -5.30 4.65
CA THR A 107 -22.57 -4.49 5.79
C THR A 107 -21.40 -5.16 6.51
N PRO A 108 -20.30 -4.42 6.78
CA PRO A 108 -19.18 -4.94 7.57
C PRO A 108 -19.66 -5.39 8.95
N LYS A 109 -19.07 -6.47 9.48
CA LYS A 109 -19.36 -6.86 10.87
C LYS A 109 -18.69 -5.86 11.81
N SER A 110 -19.26 -5.67 13.00
CA SER A 110 -18.60 -4.86 14.04
C SER A 110 -17.18 -5.36 14.29
N GLY A 111 -16.21 -4.44 14.34
CA GLY A 111 -14.79 -4.75 14.51
C GLY A 111 -14.05 -5.22 13.25
N THR A 112 -14.67 -5.23 12.07
CA THR A 112 -13.94 -5.44 10.81
C THR A 112 -13.39 -4.13 10.25
N ALA A 113 -12.37 -4.22 9.38
CA ALA A 113 -11.87 -3.07 8.63
C ALA A 113 -13.03 -2.30 7.99
N GLN A 114 -12.94 -0.97 7.98
CA GLN A 114 -13.96 -0.09 7.40
C GLN A 114 -13.65 0.25 5.94
N VAL A 115 -12.39 0.14 5.53
CA VAL A 115 -11.91 0.40 4.16
C VAL A 115 -11.58 -0.92 3.46
N GLY A 116 -11.99 -1.04 2.21
CA GLY A 116 -11.72 -2.18 1.33
C GLY A 116 -10.81 -1.80 0.18
N VAL A 117 -9.99 -2.76 -0.27
CA VAL A 117 -9.30 -2.68 -1.56
C VAL A 117 -10.22 -3.34 -2.60
N PHE A 118 -10.62 -2.61 -3.62
CA PHE A 118 -11.54 -3.06 -4.65
C PHE A 118 -10.87 -3.21 -6.01
N SER A 119 -11.42 -4.09 -6.83
CA SER A 119 -11.02 -4.31 -8.21
C SER A 119 -12.21 -4.38 -9.17
N LEU A 120 -12.01 -3.97 -10.42
CA LEU A 120 -13.02 -4.12 -11.48
C LEU A 120 -13.25 -5.57 -11.92
N LYS A 121 -12.28 -6.45 -11.66
CA LYS A 121 -12.32 -7.87 -12.06
C LYS A 121 -12.08 -8.76 -10.84
N PRO A 122 -12.58 -10.01 -10.84
CA PRO A 122 -12.19 -10.99 -9.83
C PRO A 122 -10.67 -11.12 -9.74
N THR A 123 -10.17 -11.27 -8.52
CA THR A 123 -8.74 -11.32 -8.19
C THR A 123 -8.34 -12.73 -7.81
N ARG A 124 -7.06 -13.05 -7.98
CA ARG A 124 -6.52 -14.30 -7.44
C ARG A 124 -6.59 -14.24 -5.91
N THR A 125 -7.16 -15.28 -5.33
CA THR A 125 -7.19 -15.45 -3.87
C THR A 125 -5.99 -16.29 -3.47
N THR A 126 -5.00 -15.67 -2.84
CA THR A 126 -3.79 -16.34 -2.35
C THR A 126 -3.82 -16.36 -0.84
N ARG A 127 -3.65 -17.56 -0.26
CA ARG A 127 -3.54 -17.73 1.18
C ARG A 127 -2.11 -17.45 1.60
N TRP A 128 -1.89 -16.33 2.27
CA TRP A 128 -0.59 -15.96 2.80
C TRP A 128 -0.36 -16.60 4.17
N ASN A 129 0.72 -17.35 4.29
CA ASN A 129 1.17 -17.89 5.55
C ASN A 129 2.09 -16.87 6.21
N THR A 130 1.87 -16.62 7.50
CA THR A 130 2.72 -15.75 8.31
C THR A 130 3.31 -16.54 9.46
N ARG A 131 4.60 -16.34 9.73
CA ARG A 131 5.32 -17.00 10.83
C ARG A 131 6.46 -16.14 11.34
N ALA A 132 7.01 -16.54 12.48
CA ALA A 132 8.29 -16.01 12.95
C ALA A 132 9.42 -16.35 11.95
N VAL A 133 10.39 -15.44 11.86
CA VAL A 133 11.60 -15.63 11.04
C VAL A 133 12.53 -16.62 11.75
N THR A 134 12.99 -17.64 11.03
CA THR A 134 13.88 -18.67 11.61
C THR A 134 15.27 -18.12 11.89
N SER A 135 16.05 -18.82 12.73
CA SER A 135 17.43 -18.42 13.02
C SER A 135 18.29 -18.31 11.76
N ASP A 136 18.18 -19.26 10.84
CA ASP A 136 18.95 -19.26 9.58
C ASP A 136 18.60 -18.07 8.70
N GLU A 137 17.30 -17.74 8.61
CA GLU A 137 16.82 -16.57 7.87
C GLU A 137 17.31 -15.27 8.51
N GLN A 138 17.29 -15.17 9.85
CA GLN A 138 17.85 -14.02 10.56
C GLN A 138 19.35 -13.87 10.31
N VAL A 139 20.11 -14.96 10.33
CA VAL A 139 21.55 -14.96 10.04
C VAL A 139 21.79 -14.51 8.60
N ALA A 140 21.07 -15.07 7.62
CA ALA A 140 21.22 -14.72 6.21
C ALA A 140 20.92 -13.24 5.94
N VAL A 141 19.85 -12.69 6.53
CA VAL A 141 19.51 -11.26 6.41
C VAL A 141 20.56 -10.38 7.11
N LYS A 142 21.07 -10.78 8.28
CA LYS A 142 22.16 -10.05 8.96
C LYS A 142 23.44 -10.03 8.14
N VAL A 143 23.80 -11.13 7.48
CA VAL A 143 24.95 -11.20 6.57
C VAL A 143 24.76 -10.26 5.38
N LEU A 144 23.58 -10.25 4.76
CA LEU A 144 23.24 -9.29 3.70
C LEU A 144 23.42 -7.84 4.17
N ILE A 145 22.92 -7.51 5.36
CA ILE A 145 23.06 -6.16 5.93
C ILE A 145 24.52 -5.80 6.17
N ALA A 146 25.32 -6.71 6.73
CA ALA A 146 26.74 -6.49 7.00
C ALA A 146 27.55 -6.29 5.71
N GLY A 147 27.20 -7.00 4.64
CA GLY A 147 27.81 -6.87 3.32
C GLY A 147 27.24 -5.73 2.45
N SER A 148 26.29 -4.95 2.96
CA SER A 148 25.65 -3.89 2.17
C SER A 148 26.64 -2.76 1.82
N LYS A 149 26.52 -2.23 0.59
CA LYS A 149 27.38 -1.14 0.10
C LYS A 149 27.19 0.12 0.96
N PRO A 150 28.21 1.00 1.08
CA PRO A 150 28.16 2.19 1.93
C PRO A 150 26.94 3.11 1.71
N HIS A 151 26.46 3.24 0.47
CA HIS A 151 25.29 4.07 0.13
C HIS A 151 23.94 3.44 0.51
N LEU A 152 23.90 2.13 0.80
CA LEU A 152 22.70 1.40 1.20
C LEU A 152 22.73 1.02 2.68
N ARG A 153 23.69 1.54 3.47
CA ARG A 153 24.01 1.05 4.81
C ARG A 153 22.75 0.93 5.69
N LEU A 154 22.26 -0.29 5.84
CA LEU A 154 21.03 -0.57 6.58
C LEU A 154 21.28 -0.46 8.09
N PRO A 155 20.31 0.01 8.89
CA PRO A 155 20.52 0.28 10.31
C PRO A 155 20.47 -1.01 11.15
N ALA A 156 21.45 -1.89 10.98
CA ALA A 156 21.52 -3.23 11.58
C ALA A 156 21.18 -3.25 13.08
N LYS A 157 21.71 -2.29 13.84
CA LYS A 157 21.52 -2.19 15.29
C LYS A 157 20.09 -1.83 15.71
N GLN A 158 19.28 -1.27 14.81
CA GLN A 158 17.91 -0.82 15.09
C GLN A 158 16.87 -1.87 14.68
N LEU A 159 17.25 -2.85 13.86
CA LEU A 159 16.36 -3.91 13.39
C LEU A 159 16.01 -4.90 14.48
N LYS A 160 14.71 -5.12 14.70
CA LYS A 160 14.13 -5.97 15.73
C LYS A 160 13.77 -7.34 15.17
N PHE A 161 14.80 -8.17 14.92
CA PHE A 161 14.61 -9.52 14.34
C PHE A 161 13.70 -10.44 15.17
N ALA A 162 13.68 -10.30 16.50
CA ALA A 162 12.77 -11.07 17.35
C ALA A 162 11.28 -10.78 17.08
N ALA A 163 10.96 -9.61 16.51
CA ALA A 163 9.61 -9.22 16.11
C ALA A 163 9.42 -9.26 14.59
N ALA A 164 10.36 -9.85 13.84
CA ALA A 164 10.25 -9.95 12.40
C ALA A 164 9.24 -11.03 12.00
N THR A 165 8.58 -10.82 10.86
CA THR A 165 7.59 -11.74 10.30
C THR A 165 8.05 -12.22 8.93
N ALA A 166 7.99 -13.53 8.70
CA ALA A 166 8.13 -14.12 7.38
C ALA A 166 6.74 -14.38 6.77
N VAL A 167 6.59 -14.09 5.49
CA VAL A 167 5.35 -14.18 4.73
C VAL A 167 5.61 -14.92 3.43
N SER A 168 4.82 -15.94 3.13
CA SER A 168 4.92 -16.69 1.88
C SER A 168 3.57 -17.25 1.43
N ALA A 169 3.40 -17.45 0.11
CA ALA A 169 2.21 -18.10 -0.44
C ALA A 169 2.24 -19.63 -0.24
N SER A 170 3.43 -20.22 -0.14
CA SER A 170 3.67 -21.64 0.09
C SER A 170 4.97 -21.83 0.88
N ASN A 171 5.23 -23.05 1.37
CA ASN A 171 6.46 -23.37 2.11
C ASN A 171 7.70 -23.41 1.21
N GLU A 172 7.51 -23.67 -0.09
CA GLU A 172 8.59 -23.83 -1.08
C GLU A 172 8.81 -22.58 -1.95
N GLY A 173 7.90 -21.61 -1.88
CA GLY A 173 7.96 -20.37 -2.67
C GLY A 173 8.87 -19.30 -2.08
N ARG A 174 8.94 -18.17 -2.78
CA ARG A 174 9.64 -16.98 -2.29
C ARG A 174 9.08 -16.55 -0.93
N THR A 175 9.98 -16.15 -0.04
CA THR A 175 9.65 -15.72 1.32
C THR A 175 9.98 -14.25 1.48
N THR A 176 9.01 -13.45 1.93
CA THR A 176 9.18 -12.05 2.29
C THR A 176 9.40 -11.93 3.79
N ILE A 177 10.51 -11.34 4.21
CA ILE A 177 10.82 -11.05 5.61
C ILE A 177 10.60 -9.56 5.86
N ILE A 178 9.80 -9.25 6.87
CA ILE A 178 9.47 -7.89 7.28
C ILE A 178 10.05 -7.70 8.69
N VAL A 179 11.05 -6.83 8.80
CA VAL A 179 11.78 -6.59 10.05
C VAL A 179 11.43 -5.21 10.59
N PRO A 180 10.80 -5.10 11.77
CA PRO A 180 10.57 -3.80 12.39
C PRO A 180 11.90 -3.10 12.69
N GLY A 181 11.99 -1.83 12.36
CA GLY A 181 13.16 -0.98 12.61
C GLY A 181 12.87 0.09 13.67
N ASN A 182 13.48 1.26 13.47
CA ASN A 182 13.28 2.42 14.33
C ASN A 182 11.92 3.09 14.09
N VAL A 183 11.51 3.84 15.11
CA VAL A 183 10.43 4.81 14.99
C VAL A 183 11.02 6.08 14.41
N VAL A 184 10.46 6.54 13.30
CA VAL A 184 10.68 7.88 12.77
C VAL A 184 9.68 8.79 13.44
N ARG A 185 10.17 9.88 14.05
CA ARG A 185 9.37 10.87 14.74
C ARG A 185 9.61 12.22 14.09
N ASP A 186 8.55 12.83 13.61
CA ASP A 186 8.52 14.22 13.17
C ASP A 186 7.52 14.96 14.05
N VAL A 187 8.03 15.62 15.08
CA VAL A 187 7.22 16.28 16.12
C VAL A 187 6.42 17.47 15.53
N PRO A 188 7.02 18.35 14.70
CA PRO A 188 6.26 19.40 14.02
C PRO A 188 5.12 18.90 13.13
N GLY A 189 5.28 17.73 12.51
CA GLY A 189 4.26 17.12 11.65
C GLY A 189 3.36 16.10 12.36
N GLU A 190 3.48 15.97 13.68
CA GLU A 190 2.78 14.95 14.51
C GLU A 190 2.86 13.53 13.95
N TYR A 191 3.95 13.20 13.27
CA TYR A 191 4.11 11.93 12.55
C TYR A 191 5.00 10.95 13.33
N TYR A 192 4.43 9.79 13.67
CA TYR A 192 5.07 8.76 14.49
C TYR A 192 4.94 7.38 13.85
N ALA A 193 5.86 7.03 12.94
CA ALA A 193 5.79 5.77 12.20
C ALA A 193 6.98 4.85 12.46
N ARG A 194 6.72 3.58 12.75
CA ARG A 194 7.78 2.55 12.82
C ARG A 194 8.06 2.01 11.43
N ARG A 195 9.25 2.28 10.91
CA ARG A 195 9.67 1.74 9.61
C ARG A 195 9.87 0.23 9.70
N HIS A 196 9.38 -0.49 8.71
CA HIS A 196 9.58 -1.94 8.58
C HIS A 196 10.36 -2.23 7.31
N TYR A 197 11.49 -2.92 7.45
CA TYR A 197 12.42 -3.23 6.37
C TYR A 197 12.00 -4.52 5.70
N VAL A 198 11.83 -4.49 4.39
CA VAL A 198 11.35 -5.62 3.59
C VAL A 198 12.52 -6.28 2.88
N PHE A 199 12.69 -7.57 3.11
CA PHE A 199 13.65 -8.43 2.44
C PHE A 199 12.90 -9.55 1.74
N VAL A 200 13.40 -10.01 0.60
CA VAL A 200 12.81 -11.11 -0.16
C VAL A 200 13.87 -12.16 -0.41
N ARG A 201 13.53 -13.43 -0.15
CA ARG A 201 14.30 -14.58 -0.58
C ARG A 201 14.04 -14.80 -2.07
N GLU A 202 15.07 -14.62 -2.87
CA GLU A 202 15.03 -14.79 -4.33
C GLU A 202 15.09 -16.27 -4.72
N GLU A 203 14.79 -16.54 -5.98
CA GLU A 203 15.10 -17.81 -6.63
C GLU A 203 16.63 -18.00 -6.61
N GLY A 204 17.10 -19.10 -6.02
CA GLY A 204 18.52 -19.30 -5.68
C GLY A 204 18.85 -19.11 -4.20
N GLY A 205 17.87 -18.72 -3.38
CA GLY A 205 17.94 -18.79 -1.92
C GLY A 205 18.63 -17.60 -1.24
N THR A 206 19.12 -16.62 -2.00
CA THR A 206 19.73 -15.40 -1.48
C THR A 206 18.67 -14.37 -1.08
N TYR A 207 18.99 -13.49 -0.14
CA TYR A 207 18.11 -12.40 0.26
C TYR A 207 18.46 -11.10 -0.45
N ALA A 208 17.43 -10.35 -0.82
CA ALA A 208 17.54 -9.01 -1.35
C ALA A 208 16.69 -8.02 -0.54
N TYR A 209 17.24 -6.84 -0.29
CA TYR A 209 16.50 -5.75 0.32
C TYR A 209 15.60 -5.07 -0.72
N ARG A 210 14.32 -4.85 -0.38
CA ARG A 210 13.32 -4.24 -1.28
C ARG A 210 12.97 -2.81 -0.93
N GLY A 211 13.20 -2.37 0.31
CA GLY A 211 12.82 -1.04 0.78
C GLY A 211 12.16 -1.09 2.16
N MET A 212 11.49 0.01 2.52
CA MET A 212 10.78 0.15 3.79
C MET A 212 9.31 0.44 3.56
N ILE A 213 8.45 -0.16 4.38
CA ILE A 213 7.05 0.23 4.54
C ILE A 213 6.89 1.01 5.85
N PRO A 214 5.90 1.91 5.94
CA PRO A 214 5.83 2.89 7.02
C PRO A 214 5.21 2.36 8.31
N ALA A 215 4.44 1.28 8.26
CA ALA A 215 3.78 0.70 9.41
C ALA A 215 3.76 -0.82 9.35
N LYS A 216 3.23 -1.45 10.41
CA LYS A 216 3.10 -2.90 10.47
C LYS A 216 2.07 -3.35 9.41
N PRO A 217 2.34 -4.44 8.68
CA PRO A 217 1.35 -5.02 7.78
C PRO A 217 0.05 -5.36 8.51
N VAL A 218 -1.08 -4.97 7.93
CA VAL A 218 -2.42 -5.36 8.38
C VAL A 218 -3.01 -6.46 7.50
N ASN A 219 -2.60 -6.53 6.22
CA ASN A 219 -3.05 -7.57 5.30
C ASN A 219 -2.07 -7.78 4.13
N TYR A 220 -2.23 -8.88 3.41
CA TYR A 220 -1.42 -9.26 2.25
C TYR A 220 -2.29 -9.64 1.06
N PHE A 221 -1.91 -9.21 -0.13
CA PHE A 221 -2.68 -9.43 -1.35
C PHE A 221 -1.79 -9.94 -2.48
N ASP A 222 -2.37 -10.78 -3.34
CA ASP A 222 -1.74 -11.13 -4.61
C ASP A 222 -2.16 -10.10 -5.66
N LEU A 223 -1.21 -9.24 -6.05
CA LEU A 223 -1.44 -8.22 -7.07
C LEU A 223 -1.13 -8.75 -8.47
N ASP A 224 -0.03 -9.48 -8.64
CA ASP A 224 0.57 -9.76 -9.95
C ASP A 224 0.49 -11.25 -10.34
N GLY A 225 -0.24 -12.06 -9.57
CA GLY A 225 -0.33 -13.50 -9.77
C GLY A 225 0.97 -14.24 -9.42
N GLY A 226 1.82 -13.64 -8.60
CA GLY A 226 3.15 -14.15 -8.25
C GLY A 226 3.30 -14.43 -6.76
N ASP A 227 4.43 -15.05 -6.40
CA ASP A 227 4.68 -15.53 -5.03
C ASP A 227 5.04 -14.44 -4.00
N LEU A 228 5.01 -13.17 -4.40
CA LEU A 228 5.32 -12.03 -3.51
C LEU A 228 4.05 -11.27 -3.15
N PRO A 229 3.82 -10.99 -1.86
CA PRO A 229 2.64 -10.25 -1.44
C PRO A 229 2.80 -8.77 -1.77
N ALA A 230 1.71 -8.15 -2.18
CA ALA A 230 1.49 -6.75 -1.89
C ALA A 230 1.07 -6.61 -0.42
N ILE A 231 1.52 -5.52 0.21
CA ILE A 231 1.40 -5.33 1.65
C ILE A 231 0.49 -4.14 1.91
N LEU A 232 -0.63 -4.38 2.58
CA LEU A 232 -1.49 -3.32 3.09
C LEU A 232 -0.99 -2.91 4.47
N VAL A 233 -0.83 -1.61 4.67
CA VAL A 233 -0.47 -1.00 5.95
C VAL A 233 -1.49 0.06 6.33
N GLU A 234 -1.65 0.25 7.63
CA GLU A 234 -2.40 1.33 8.23
C GLU A 234 -1.43 2.08 9.14
N GLU A 235 -1.08 3.30 8.74
CA GLU A 235 -0.21 4.18 9.51
C GLU A 235 -1.01 4.85 10.62
N ASP A 236 -0.38 4.97 11.78
CA ASP A 236 -0.90 5.78 12.88
C ASP A 236 -0.68 7.26 12.51
N CYS A 237 -1.75 7.92 12.09
CA CYS A 237 -1.79 9.32 11.70
C CYS A 237 -3.08 9.94 12.25
N ASP A 238 -3.14 11.27 12.27
CA ASP A 238 -4.41 11.94 12.48
C ASP A 238 -5.33 11.64 11.27
N GLY A 239 -6.50 11.04 11.53
CA GLY A 239 -7.41 10.55 10.50
C GLY A 239 -7.12 9.12 10.00
N TRP A 240 -7.27 8.90 8.69
CA TRP A 240 -7.03 7.63 8.01
C TRP A 240 -5.76 7.71 7.16
N CYS A 241 -4.87 6.74 7.29
CA CYS A 241 -3.70 6.59 6.42
C CYS A 241 -3.46 5.13 6.05
N ILE A 242 -4.16 4.66 5.03
CA ILE A 242 -4.05 3.28 4.56
C ILE A 242 -3.33 3.28 3.22
N SER A 243 -2.35 2.41 3.05
CA SER A 243 -1.62 2.29 1.78
C SER A 243 -1.29 0.85 1.42
N LEU A 244 -1.39 0.55 0.13
CA LEU A 244 -1.06 -0.74 -0.47
C LEU A 244 0.28 -0.63 -1.20
N TRP A 245 1.23 -1.49 -0.84
CA TRP A 245 2.59 -1.48 -1.36
C TRP A 245 2.89 -2.72 -2.19
N SER A 246 3.41 -2.54 -3.41
CA SER A 246 4.01 -3.63 -4.19
C SER A 246 5.49 -3.75 -3.84
N ILE A 247 6.00 -4.98 -3.78
CA ILE A 247 7.41 -5.26 -3.45
C ILE A 247 8.16 -6.00 -4.56
N SER A 248 7.48 -6.34 -5.66
CA SER A 248 7.99 -7.21 -6.74
C SER A 248 9.28 -6.68 -7.38
N LYS A 249 9.42 -5.35 -7.51
CA LYS A 249 10.58 -4.67 -8.09
C LYS A 249 11.21 -3.65 -7.13
N GLY A 250 10.94 -3.78 -5.84
CA GLY A 250 11.17 -2.75 -4.83
C GLY A 250 9.85 -2.28 -4.21
N VAL A 251 9.94 -1.69 -3.01
CA VAL A 251 8.79 -1.19 -2.26
C VAL A 251 8.27 0.10 -2.90
N ARG A 252 7.04 0.05 -3.42
CA ARG A 252 6.35 1.19 -4.05
C ARG A 252 4.89 1.23 -3.65
N VAL A 253 4.36 2.42 -3.38
CA VAL A 253 2.92 2.61 -3.17
C VAL A 253 2.21 2.32 -4.49
N VAL A 254 1.16 1.51 -4.42
CA VAL A 254 0.29 1.20 -5.56
C VAL A 254 -1.03 1.95 -5.43
N ALA A 255 -1.56 2.01 -4.22
CA ALA A 255 -2.76 2.76 -3.90
C ALA A 255 -2.73 3.26 -2.45
N GLY A 256 -3.47 4.32 -2.16
CA GLY A 256 -3.57 4.92 -0.85
C GLY A 256 -4.99 5.42 -0.58
N PHE A 257 -5.33 5.54 0.70
CA PHE A 257 -6.58 6.09 1.21
C PHE A 257 -6.25 6.98 2.40
N SER A 258 -6.71 8.23 2.37
CA SER A 258 -6.46 9.20 3.43
C SER A 258 -7.53 10.26 3.59
N GLY A 259 -7.66 10.80 4.80
CA GLY A 259 -8.59 11.89 5.13
C GLY A 259 -8.81 11.98 6.64
N HIS A 260 -9.48 13.04 7.12
CA HIS A 260 -9.76 13.27 8.54
C HIS A 260 -11.26 13.38 8.79
#